data_AF-A0A7X5UPH6-F1
#
_entry.id   AF-A0A7X5UPH6-F1
#
_cell.length_a   1.000
_cell.length_b   1.000
_cell.length_c   1.000
_cell.angle_alpha   90.00
_cell.angle_beta   90.00
_cell.angle_gamma   90.00
#
_symmetry.space_group_name_H-M   'P 1'
#
loop_
_entity.id
_entity.type
_entity.pdbx_description
1 polymer ?
#
loop_
_entity_poly.entity_id
_entity_poly.type
_entity_poly.pdbx_seq_one_letter_code
_entity_poly.pdbx_strand_id
1 'polypeptide(L)'
;MTTKRLGALALASAGVLFLLYPAVRPWYDESTVDGATRSMSSSAWVASHLFAMLGFVLVSLALLSLRRRTPAAVFWAGAGLTLPYYGAEDFALHAVARHQADVLAITEDFRYGPVAVTMFATGLLAMAAGAVLAARTAGPGGRLFAAGFVLFLPQFFTPAPVRIAHGVLLLAGCLWLAHSLWRGAVGDGTGSRSTAAVSDGAVVGDGHR
;
A
#
# COMPACT_ATOMS: atom_id res chain seq x y z
N MET A 1 -7.59 -17.66 -14.68
CA MET A 1 -7.45 -16.19 -14.49
C MET A 1 -5.96 -15.84 -14.65
N THR A 2 -5.58 -14.77 -15.36
CA THR A 2 -4.15 -14.43 -15.57
C THR A 2 -3.53 -13.82 -14.31
N THR A 3 -2.20 -13.89 -14.15
CA THR A 3 -1.45 -13.30 -13.02
C THR A 3 -1.71 -11.80 -12.85
N LYS A 4 -1.89 -11.07 -13.96
CA LYS A 4 -2.26 -9.64 -13.95
C LYS A 4 -3.66 -9.39 -13.37
N ARG A 5 -4.64 -10.26 -13.67
CA ARG A 5 -6.01 -10.14 -13.12
C ARG A 5 -6.04 -10.46 -11.63
N LEU A 6 -5.30 -11.48 -11.19
CA LEU A 6 -5.14 -11.77 -9.76
C LEU A 6 -4.46 -10.61 -9.03
N GLY A 7 -3.39 -10.04 -9.62
CA GLY A 7 -2.72 -8.87 -9.06
C GLY A 7 -3.63 -7.64 -8.97
N ALA A 8 -4.47 -7.40 -9.98
CA ALA A 8 -5.46 -6.33 -9.96
C ALA A 8 -6.51 -6.53 -8.86
N LEU A 9 -7.02 -7.76 -8.68
CA LEU A 9 -7.95 -8.06 -7.58
C LEU A 9 -7.31 -7.87 -6.21
N ALA A 10 -6.09 -8.40 -6.02
CA ALA A 10 -5.35 -8.22 -4.77
C ALA A 10 -5.14 -6.74 -4.44
N LEU A 11 -4.79 -5.93 -5.46
CA LEU A 11 -4.59 -4.50 -5.27
C LEU A 11 -5.88 -3.74 -4.97
N ALA A 12 -6.98 -4.06 -5.66
CA ALA A 12 -8.29 -3.47 -5.38
C ALA A 12 -8.74 -3.78 -3.94
N SER A 13 -8.62 -5.05 -3.53
CA SER A 13 -8.91 -5.47 -2.15
C SER A 13 -8.02 -4.76 -1.13
N ALA A 14 -6.72 -4.61 -1.40
CA ALA A 14 -5.82 -3.86 -0.53
C ALA A 14 -6.26 -2.41 -0.35
N GLY A 15 -6.65 -1.74 -1.43
CA GLY A 15 -7.18 -0.37 -1.38
C GLY A 15 -8.41 -0.23 -0.48
N VAL A 16 -9.35 -1.18 -0.57
CA VAL A 16 -10.53 -1.22 0.30
C VAL A 16 -10.12 -1.37 1.77
N LEU A 17 -9.22 -2.31 2.05
CA LEU A 17 -8.74 -2.55 3.42
C LEU A 17 -8.00 -1.34 4.00
N PHE A 18 -7.21 -0.63 3.20
CA PHE A 18 -6.54 0.60 3.64
C PHE A 18 -7.50 1.74 3.94
N LEU A 19 -8.65 1.83 3.28
CA LEU A 19 -9.71 2.76 3.67
C LEU A 19 -10.41 2.29 4.95
N LEU A 20 -10.72 1.00 5.05
CA LEU A 20 -11.42 0.45 6.21
C LEU A 20 -10.60 0.56 7.50
N TYR A 21 -9.27 0.52 7.42
CA TYR A 21 -8.40 0.70 8.59
C TYR A 21 -8.73 1.98 9.38
N PRO A 22 -8.51 3.21 8.86
CA PRO A 22 -8.83 4.41 9.61
C PRO A 22 -10.34 4.67 9.75
N ALA A 23 -11.18 4.13 8.85
CA ALA A 23 -12.63 4.35 8.89
C ALA A 23 -13.35 3.57 9.99
N VAL A 24 -12.87 2.36 10.31
CA VAL A 24 -13.45 1.49 11.35
C VAL A 24 -12.74 1.64 12.69
N ARG A 25 -11.49 2.15 12.69
CA ARG A 25 -10.71 2.35 13.91
C ARG A 25 -11.46 3.23 14.91
N PRO A 26 -11.59 2.83 16.19
CA PRO A 26 -12.18 3.67 17.21
C PRO A 26 -11.25 4.87 17.52
N TRP A 27 -11.80 6.08 17.48
CA TRP A 27 -11.06 7.35 17.65
C TRP A 27 -11.40 8.04 18.97
N TYR A 28 -11.24 7.35 20.10
CA TYR A 28 -11.27 7.99 21.42
C TYR A 28 -9.93 8.65 21.75
N ASP A 29 -9.91 9.50 22.77
CA ASP A 29 -8.70 10.17 23.24
C ASP A 29 -7.75 9.18 23.95
N GLU A 30 -6.82 8.62 23.16
CA GLU A 30 -5.80 7.67 23.60
C GLU A 30 -4.75 8.28 24.55
N SER A 31 -4.78 9.59 24.83
CA SER A 31 -3.95 10.20 25.87
C SER A 31 -4.54 10.01 27.28
N THR A 32 -5.80 9.59 27.37
CA THR A 32 -6.48 9.28 28.62
C THR A 32 -6.58 7.77 28.80
N VAL A 33 -6.51 7.30 30.06
CA VAL A 33 -6.69 5.86 30.37
C VAL A 33 -8.02 5.35 29.81
N ASP A 34 -9.10 6.08 30.05
CA ASP A 34 -10.44 5.70 29.62
C ASP A 34 -10.57 5.66 28.09
N GLY A 35 -10.06 6.65 27.37
CA GLY A 35 -10.09 6.64 25.91
C GLY A 35 -9.19 5.56 25.29
N ALA A 36 -7.98 5.36 25.82
CA ALA A 36 -7.09 4.27 25.40
C ALA A 36 -7.75 2.90 25.62
N THR A 37 -8.33 2.65 26.80
CA THR A 37 -9.06 1.42 27.10
C THR A 37 -10.25 1.25 26.15
N ARG A 38 -11.09 2.26 25.95
CA ARG A 38 -12.27 2.18 25.05
C ARG A 38 -11.89 1.91 23.60
N SER A 39 -10.81 2.51 23.10
CA SER A 39 -10.29 2.24 21.76
C SER A 39 -9.73 0.83 21.66
N MET A 40 -8.69 0.52 22.45
CA MET A 40 -7.86 -0.67 22.26
C MET A 40 -8.57 -1.97 22.67
N SER A 41 -9.50 -1.93 23.63
CA SER A 41 -10.26 -3.12 24.04
C SER A 41 -11.39 -3.52 23.07
N SER A 42 -11.68 -2.70 22.07
CA SER A 42 -12.75 -2.92 21.10
C SER A 42 -12.36 -3.96 20.05
N SER A 43 -13.32 -4.77 19.57
CA SER A 43 -13.09 -5.63 18.40
C SER A 43 -12.85 -4.84 17.11
N ALA A 44 -13.33 -3.58 17.04
CA ALA A 44 -13.08 -2.68 15.93
C ALA A 44 -11.61 -2.28 15.83
N TRP A 45 -10.90 -2.20 16.96
CA TRP A 45 -9.45 -2.03 16.99
C TRP A 45 -8.77 -3.15 16.22
N VAL A 46 -9.11 -4.39 16.57
CA VAL A 46 -8.51 -5.58 15.97
C VAL A 46 -8.81 -5.69 14.48
N ALA A 47 -10.09 -5.54 14.11
CA ALA A 47 -10.49 -5.54 12.70
C ALA A 47 -9.73 -4.47 11.90
N SER A 48 -9.60 -3.26 12.44
CA SER A 48 -8.94 -2.15 11.76
C SER A 48 -7.45 -2.42 11.49
N HIS A 49 -6.70 -2.92 12.47
CA HIS A 49 -5.27 -3.21 12.30
C HIS A 49 -5.04 -4.41 11.38
N LEU A 50 -5.87 -5.45 11.48
CA LEU A 50 -5.89 -6.55 10.52
C LEU A 50 -6.09 -6.07 9.08
N PHE A 51 -6.97 -5.10 8.84
CA PHE A 51 -7.15 -4.53 7.51
C PHE A 51 -5.86 -3.90 6.97
N ALA A 52 -5.13 -3.13 7.78
CA ALA A 52 -3.84 -2.57 7.38
C ALA A 52 -2.81 -3.67 7.08
N MET A 53 -2.68 -4.66 7.97
CA MET A 53 -1.76 -5.79 7.82
C MET A 53 -2.03 -6.58 6.52
N LEU A 54 -3.29 -6.95 6.30
CA LEU A 54 -3.72 -7.66 5.08
C LEU A 54 -3.54 -6.78 3.84
N GLY A 55 -3.78 -5.48 3.93
CA GLY A 55 -3.50 -4.52 2.86
C GLY A 55 -2.03 -4.56 2.42
N PHE A 56 -1.09 -4.53 3.36
CA PHE A 56 0.34 -4.63 3.03
C PHE A 56 0.69 -5.96 2.36
N VAL A 57 0.19 -7.07 2.88
CA VAL A 57 0.41 -8.41 2.30
C VAL A 57 -0.14 -8.48 0.87
N LEU A 58 -1.36 -8.00 0.65
CA LEU A 58 -2.00 -8.01 -0.66
C LEU A 58 -1.29 -7.12 -1.66
N VAL A 59 -0.74 -5.97 -1.26
CA VAL A 59 0.10 -5.14 -2.14
C VAL A 59 1.37 -5.89 -2.52
N SER A 60 2.08 -6.54 -1.58
CA SER A 60 3.25 -7.36 -1.92
C SER A 60 2.93 -8.40 -2.98
N LEU A 61 1.81 -9.11 -2.81
CA LEU A 61 1.34 -10.12 -3.78
C LEU A 61 0.93 -9.48 -5.12
N ALA A 62 0.25 -8.34 -5.10
CA ALA A 62 -0.15 -7.63 -6.31
C ALA A 62 1.05 -7.18 -7.14
N LEU A 63 2.11 -6.68 -6.50
CA LEU A 63 3.33 -6.23 -7.18
C LEU A 63 4.11 -7.38 -7.83
N LEU A 64 3.88 -8.64 -7.44
CA LEU A 64 4.39 -9.82 -8.15
C LEU A 64 3.77 -9.98 -9.56
N SER A 65 2.69 -9.27 -9.87
CA SER A 65 2.15 -9.25 -11.24
C SER A 65 2.94 -8.34 -12.20
N LEU A 66 3.84 -7.51 -11.67
CA LEU A 66 4.71 -6.65 -12.47
C LEU A 66 5.87 -7.44 -13.08
N ARG A 67 6.36 -6.96 -14.24
CA ARG A 67 7.48 -7.60 -14.95
C ARG A 67 8.76 -7.64 -14.13
N ARG A 68 9.09 -6.55 -13.43
CA ARG A 68 10.26 -6.49 -12.53
C ARG A 68 9.82 -6.89 -11.13
N ARG A 69 10.58 -7.77 -10.49
CA ARG A 69 10.33 -8.24 -9.12
C ARG A 69 10.85 -7.31 -8.04
N THR A 70 11.79 -6.42 -8.37
CA THR A 70 12.40 -5.48 -7.41
C THR A 70 11.39 -4.65 -6.63
N PRO A 71 10.34 -4.04 -7.24
CA PRO A 71 9.33 -3.31 -6.46
C PRO A 71 8.63 -4.19 -5.42
N ALA A 72 8.28 -5.43 -5.79
CA ALA A 72 7.63 -6.37 -4.90
C ALA A 72 8.56 -6.81 -3.75
N ALA A 73 9.82 -7.11 -4.05
CA ALA A 73 10.81 -7.51 -3.04
C ALA A 73 11.08 -6.40 -2.02
N VAL A 74 11.28 -5.16 -2.48
CA VAL A 74 11.50 -3.99 -1.62
C VAL A 74 10.27 -3.70 -0.76
N PHE A 75 9.07 -3.74 -1.36
CA PHE A 75 7.84 -3.55 -0.63
C PHE A 75 7.61 -4.66 0.41
N TRP A 76 7.84 -5.92 0.05
CA TRP A 76 7.66 -7.07 0.94
C TRP A 76 8.63 -7.04 2.13
N ALA A 77 9.89 -6.67 1.91
CA ALA A 77 10.83 -6.44 3.00
C ALA A 77 10.34 -5.33 3.95
N GLY A 78 9.81 -4.23 3.39
CA GLY A 78 9.21 -3.15 4.17
C GLY A 78 8.00 -3.61 5.00
N ALA A 79 7.09 -4.36 4.38
CA ALA A 79 5.95 -4.98 5.07
C ALA A 79 6.43 -5.90 6.20
N GLY A 80 7.44 -6.74 5.95
CA GLY A 80 8.02 -7.64 6.96
C GLY A 80 8.60 -6.90 8.18
N LEU A 81 9.15 -5.70 8.01
CA LEU A 81 9.62 -4.84 9.11
C LEU A 81 8.49 -4.11 9.83
N THR A 82 7.40 -3.76 9.12
CA THR A 82 6.25 -3.03 9.67
C THR A 82 5.25 -3.93 10.40
N LEU A 83 5.05 -5.17 9.92
CA LEU A 83 4.03 -6.07 10.46
C LEU A 83 4.22 -6.47 11.93
N PRO A 84 5.44 -6.66 12.47
CA PRO A 84 5.64 -6.90 13.90
C PRO A 84 5.11 -5.76 14.78
N TYR A 85 5.31 -4.51 14.35
CA TYR A 85 4.78 -3.35 15.05
C TYR A 85 3.25 -3.36 15.02
N TYR A 86 2.64 -3.54 13.85
CA TYR A 86 1.18 -3.65 13.75
C TYR A 86 0.60 -4.81 14.56
N GLY A 87 1.26 -5.98 14.57
CA GLY A 87 0.78 -7.13 15.33
C GLY A 87 0.84 -6.93 16.84
N ALA A 88 1.87 -6.25 17.34
CA ALA A 88 1.95 -5.87 18.75
C ALA A 88 0.90 -4.79 19.10
N GLU A 89 0.76 -3.76 18.26
CA GLU A 89 -0.26 -2.72 18.43
C GLU A 89 -1.68 -3.32 18.42
N ASP A 90 -1.92 -4.28 17.53
CA ASP A 90 -3.19 -4.97 17.39
C ASP A 90 -3.47 -5.88 18.60
N PHE A 91 -2.71 -6.96 18.74
CA PHE A 91 -3.07 -8.04 19.65
C PHE A 91 -2.63 -7.79 21.10
N ALA A 92 -1.43 -7.23 21.30
CA ALA A 92 -0.89 -7.05 22.64
C ALA A 92 -1.61 -5.89 23.37
N LEU A 93 -1.77 -4.74 22.72
CA LEU A 93 -2.50 -3.62 23.34
C LEU A 93 -3.99 -3.95 23.55
N HIS A 94 -4.60 -4.73 22.64
CA HIS A 94 -5.96 -5.22 22.85
C HIS A 94 -6.07 -6.09 24.11
N ALA A 95 -5.14 -7.03 24.31
CA ALA A 95 -5.12 -7.86 25.51
C ALA A 95 -4.89 -7.02 26.78
N VAL A 96 -3.91 -6.12 26.76
CA VAL A 96 -3.59 -5.20 27.86
C VAL A 96 -4.81 -4.37 28.26
N ALA A 97 -5.47 -3.74 27.29
CA ALA A 97 -6.64 -2.90 27.53
C ALA A 97 -7.83 -3.68 28.11
N ARG A 98 -8.01 -4.95 27.70
CA ARG A 98 -9.07 -5.83 28.24
C ARG A 98 -8.82 -6.29 29.67
N HIS A 99 -7.56 -6.38 30.09
CA HIS A 99 -7.18 -6.82 31.42
C HIS A 99 -6.86 -5.66 32.37
N GLN A 100 -7.16 -4.41 31.97
CA GLN A 100 -6.98 -3.18 32.77
C GLN A 100 -5.58 -3.05 33.39
N ALA A 101 -4.56 -3.54 32.67
CA ALA A 101 -3.17 -3.23 32.99
C ALA A 101 -2.87 -1.76 32.66
N ASP A 102 -1.67 -1.28 33.00
CA ASP A 102 -1.22 0.10 32.72
C ASP A 102 -1.10 0.34 31.21
N VAL A 103 -2.25 0.58 30.57
CA VAL A 103 -2.41 0.66 29.12
C VAL A 103 -1.63 1.83 28.54
N LEU A 104 -1.52 2.94 29.27
CA LEU A 104 -0.78 4.11 28.81
C LEU A 104 0.72 3.84 28.85
N ALA A 105 1.26 3.33 29.96
CA ALA A 105 2.68 3.02 30.06
C ALA A 105 3.11 1.98 29.01
N ILE A 106 2.35 0.89 28.86
CA ILE A 106 2.69 -0.17 27.90
C ILE A 106 2.57 0.35 26.45
N THR A 107 1.56 1.18 26.16
CA THR A 107 1.42 1.79 24.82
C THR A 107 2.61 2.70 24.51
N GLU A 108 3.04 3.52 25.46
CA GLU A 108 4.17 4.44 25.31
C GLU A 108 5.48 3.66 25.06
N ASP A 109 5.78 2.68 25.92
CA ASP A 109 6.98 1.84 25.83
C ASP A 109 7.06 1.11 24.48
N PHE A 110 5.93 0.61 24.00
CA PHE A 110 5.85 -0.05 22.71
C PHE A 110 6.00 0.94 21.55
N ARG A 111 5.21 2.03 21.53
CA ARG A 111 5.14 2.96 20.40
C ARG A 111 6.40 3.78 20.22
N TYR A 112 7.13 4.06 21.30
CA TYR A 112 8.32 4.91 21.28
C TYR A 112 9.62 4.17 21.59
N GLY A 113 9.54 2.85 21.83
CA GLY A 113 10.70 1.99 21.95
C GLY A 113 11.61 2.12 20.72
N PRO A 114 12.93 2.34 20.88
CA PRO A 114 13.82 2.73 19.78
C PRO A 114 13.89 1.67 18.67
N VAL A 115 13.90 0.39 19.04
CA VAL A 115 13.91 -0.72 18.08
C VAL A 115 12.59 -0.79 17.31
N ALA A 116 11.46 -0.69 18.02
CA ALA A 116 10.13 -0.76 17.43
C ALA A 116 9.91 0.38 16.42
N VAL A 117 10.19 1.63 16.82
CA VAL A 117 10.08 2.81 15.94
C VAL A 117 11.02 2.70 14.74
N THR A 118 12.27 2.27 14.95
CA THR A 118 13.25 2.17 13.85
C THR A 118 12.81 1.13 12.82
N MET A 119 12.39 -0.06 13.26
CA MET A 119 11.89 -1.10 12.37
C MET A 119 10.64 -0.63 11.62
N PHE A 120 9.69 -0.02 12.35
CA PHE A 120 8.45 0.49 11.77
C PHE A 120 8.71 1.55 10.71
N ALA A 121 9.47 2.60 11.05
CA ALA A 121 9.77 3.70 10.13
C ALA A 121 10.58 3.22 8.91
N THR A 122 11.59 2.37 9.12
CA THR A 122 12.37 1.77 8.02
C THR A 122 11.47 0.93 7.12
N GLY A 123 10.55 0.15 7.69
CA GLY A 123 9.57 -0.64 6.96
C GLY A 123 8.65 0.21 6.08
N LEU A 124 8.10 1.30 6.64
CA LEU A 124 7.26 2.24 5.89
C LEU A 124 8.04 2.93 4.76
N LEU A 125 9.28 3.35 5.00
CA LEU A 125 10.14 3.95 3.99
C LEU A 125 10.49 2.97 2.87
N ALA A 126 10.75 1.70 3.21
CA ALA A 126 10.96 0.64 2.22
C ALA A 126 9.70 0.38 1.39
N MET A 127 8.51 0.32 2.01
CA MET A 127 7.25 0.21 1.26
C MET A 127 7.02 1.39 0.33
N ALA A 128 7.29 2.63 0.78
CA ALA A 128 7.25 3.82 -0.07
C ALA A 128 8.21 3.71 -1.26
N ALA A 129 9.45 3.27 -1.03
CA ALA A 129 10.42 3.04 -2.11
C ALA A 129 9.94 1.97 -3.10
N GLY A 130 9.40 0.85 -2.61
CA GLY A 130 8.80 -0.20 -3.44
C GLY A 130 7.65 0.33 -4.30
N ALA A 131 6.78 1.15 -3.72
CA ALA A 131 5.67 1.77 -4.44
C ALA A 131 6.13 2.78 -5.51
N VAL A 132 7.13 3.60 -5.21
CA VAL A 132 7.76 4.52 -6.17
C VAL A 132 8.41 3.77 -7.32
N LEU A 133 9.11 2.67 -7.04
CA LEU A 133 9.70 1.81 -8.08
C LEU A 133 8.62 1.20 -8.98
N ALA A 134 7.47 0.78 -8.42
CA ALA A 134 6.34 0.28 -9.19
C ALA A 134 5.70 1.38 -10.08
N ALA A 135 5.62 2.61 -9.57
CA ALA A 135 5.00 3.73 -10.26
C ALA A 135 5.73 4.14 -11.56
N ARG A 136 7.04 3.89 -11.66
CA ARG A 136 7.88 4.26 -12.82
C ARG A 136 7.35 3.73 -14.15
N THR A 137 6.61 2.63 -14.15
CA THR A 137 6.09 1.99 -15.36
C THR A 137 4.56 1.91 -15.38
N ALA A 138 3.87 2.63 -14.50
CA ALA A 138 2.45 2.42 -14.23
C ALA A 138 1.57 3.68 -14.43
N GLY A 139 2.12 4.70 -15.08
CA GLY A 139 1.38 5.90 -15.47
C GLY A 139 0.79 6.69 -14.29
N PRO A 140 -0.29 7.46 -14.51
CA PRO A 140 -0.92 8.26 -13.46
C PRO A 140 -1.42 7.44 -12.26
N GLY A 141 -2.02 6.27 -12.49
CA GLY A 141 -2.50 5.39 -11.41
C GLY A 141 -1.37 4.90 -10.51
N GLY A 142 -0.22 4.55 -11.11
CA GLY A 142 0.99 4.23 -10.36
C GLY A 142 1.51 5.38 -9.49
N ARG A 143 1.49 6.62 -10.02
CA ARG A 143 1.90 7.81 -9.25
C ARG A 143 0.99 8.09 -8.06
N LEU A 144 -0.33 7.96 -8.25
CA LEU A 144 -1.29 8.14 -7.16
C LEU A 144 -1.13 7.08 -6.07
N PHE A 145 -0.93 5.83 -6.47
CA PHE A 145 -0.57 4.72 -5.58
C PHE A 145 0.71 5.02 -4.78
N ALA A 146 1.78 5.46 -5.45
CA ALA A 146 3.03 5.81 -4.77
C ALA A 146 2.88 7.01 -3.83
N ALA A 147 2.09 8.03 -4.19
CA ALA A 147 1.80 9.16 -3.31
C ALA A 147 1.15 8.70 -1.99
N GLY A 148 0.20 7.75 -2.07
CA GLY A 148 -0.39 7.13 -0.89
C GLY A 148 0.65 6.50 0.04
N PHE A 149 1.60 5.73 -0.51
CA PHE A 149 2.65 5.11 0.31
C PHE A 149 3.71 6.08 0.82
N VAL A 150 4.07 7.11 0.05
CA VAL A 150 5.00 8.17 0.50
C VAL A 150 4.40 8.96 1.67
N LEU A 151 3.09 9.24 1.63
CA LEU A 151 2.38 9.96 2.69
C LEU A 151 1.97 9.05 3.87
N PHE A 152 2.25 7.75 3.80
CA PHE A 152 1.84 6.79 4.83
C PHE A 152 2.52 7.04 6.18
N LEU A 153 3.80 7.44 6.20
CA LEU A 153 4.46 7.81 7.44
C LEU A 153 3.95 9.17 7.98
N PRO A 154 3.91 10.25 7.18
CA PRO A 154 3.37 11.54 7.62
C PRO A 154 1.97 11.50 8.23
N GLN A 155 1.05 10.69 7.70
CA GLN A 155 -0.33 10.66 8.19
C GLN A 155 -0.46 10.23 9.67
N PHE A 156 0.51 9.49 10.22
CA PHE A 156 0.51 9.13 11.65
C PHE A 156 0.60 10.34 12.59
N PHE A 157 1.02 11.50 12.09
CA PHE A 157 1.11 12.74 12.87
C PHE A 157 -0.12 13.64 12.67
N THR A 158 -1.20 13.10 12.10
CA THR A 158 -2.39 13.87 11.74
C THR A 158 -3.65 13.35 12.45
N PRO A 159 -4.68 14.20 12.65
CA PRO A 159 -5.96 13.80 13.23
C PRO A 159 -6.75 12.80 12.38
N ALA A 160 -7.74 12.15 12.98
CA ALA A 160 -8.57 11.11 12.34
C ALA A 160 -9.12 11.47 10.94
N PRO A 161 -9.67 12.68 10.69
CA PRO A 161 -10.18 13.02 9.36
C PRO A 161 -9.11 12.96 8.25
N VAL A 162 -7.87 13.36 8.57
CA VAL A 162 -6.76 13.36 7.61
C VAL A 162 -6.31 11.93 7.32
N ARG A 163 -6.28 11.06 8.33
CA ARG A 163 -5.96 9.64 8.17
C ARG A 163 -7.01 8.90 7.33
N ILE A 164 -8.29 9.23 7.52
CA ILE A 164 -9.38 8.71 6.68
C ILE A 164 -9.21 9.20 5.23
N ALA A 165 -8.92 10.48 5.02
CA ALA A 165 -8.64 11.03 3.69
C ALA A 165 -7.42 10.37 3.03
N HIS A 166 -6.39 10.03 3.79
CA HIS A 166 -5.24 9.24 3.32
C HIS A 166 -5.65 7.81 2.91
N GLY A 167 -6.55 7.17 3.67
CA GLY A 167 -7.18 5.90 3.27
C GLY A 167 -7.94 5.99 1.93
N VAL A 168 -8.66 7.10 1.69
CA VAL A 168 -9.32 7.38 0.41
C VAL A 168 -8.30 7.54 -0.73
N LEU A 169 -7.20 8.24 -0.48
CA LEU A 169 -6.10 8.37 -1.44
C LEU A 169 -5.51 7.00 -1.82
N LEU A 170 -5.26 6.14 -0.84
CA LEU A 170 -4.77 4.78 -1.08
C LEU A 170 -5.77 3.94 -1.87
N LEU A 171 -7.06 4.00 -1.53
CA LEU A 171 -8.12 3.34 -2.30
C LEU A 171 -8.10 3.79 -3.76
N ALA A 172 -8.10 5.09 -4.01
CA ALA A 172 -8.10 5.65 -5.36
C ALA A 172 -6.86 5.23 -6.16
N GLY A 173 -5.67 5.29 -5.54
CA GLY A 173 -4.42 4.85 -6.15
C GLY A 173 -4.42 3.36 -6.47
N CYS A 174 -4.86 2.52 -5.54
CA CYS A 174 -4.96 1.08 -5.72
C CYS A 174 -5.96 0.70 -6.81
N LEU A 175 -7.16 1.29 -6.82
CA LEU A 175 -8.18 1.01 -7.84
C LEU A 175 -7.74 1.45 -9.24
N TRP A 176 -7.10 2.62 -9.38
CA TRP A 176 -6.63 3.08 -10.68
C TRP A 176 -5.50 2.20 -11.22
N LEU A 177 -4.55 1.82 -10.37
CA LEU A 177 -3.48 0.90 -10.75
C LEU A 177 -4.05 -0.49 -11.07
N ALA A 178 -5.01 -0.99 -10.28
CA ALA A 178 -5.69 -2.26 -10.51
C ALA A 178 -6.40 -2.27 -11.87
N HIS A 179 -7.15 -1.21 -12.19
CA HIS A 179 -7.79 -1.04 -13.50
C HIS A 179 -6.77 -1.04 -14.65
N SER A 180 -5.62 -0.40 -14.45
CA SER A 180 -4.55 -0.37 -15.46
C SER A 180 -3.94 -1.77 -15.68
N LEU A 181 -3.73 -2.53 -14.61
CA LEU A 181 -3.28 -3.93 -14.69
C LEU A 181 -4.33 -4.82 -15.37
N TRP A 182 -5.61 -4.63 -15.04
CA TRP A 182 -6.72 -5.39 -15.60
C TRP A 182 -6.84 -5.20 -17.11
N ARG A 183 -6.68 -3.96 -17.60
CA ARG A 183 -6.69 -3.62 -19.03
C ARG A 183 -5.41 -3.95 -19.77
N GLY A 184 -4.35 -4.39 -19.07
CA GLY A 184 -3.05 -4.65 -19.67
C GLY A 184 -2.25 -3.39 -20.05
N ALA A 185 -2.67 -2.20 -19.58
CA ALA A 185 -2.01 -0.92 -19.87
C ALA A 185 -0.68 -0.74 -19.11
N VAL A 186 -0.37 -1.64 -18.18
CA VAL A 186 0.92 -1.69 -17.46
C VAL A 186 1.84 -2.68 -18.17
N GLY A 187 2.68 -2.18 -19.09
CA GLY A 187 3.68 -2.97 -19.81
C GLY A 187 4.25 -2.29 -21.07
N ASP A 188 5.59 -2.34 -21.17
CA ASP A 188 6.49 -2.04 -22.29
C ASP A 188 6.61 -0.60 -22.80
N GLY A 189 7.59 0.12 -22.22
CA GLY A 189 8.16 1.36 -22.79
C GLY A 189 8.91 1.16 -24.11
N THR A 190 8.42 0.29 -24.98
CA THR A 190 8.89 0.07 -26.35
C THR A 190 7.67 -0.10 -27.24
N GLY A 191 7.09 1.01 -27.69
CA GLY A 191 5.88 0.94 -28.53
C GLY A 191 5.30 2.27 -29.00
N SER A 192 6.08 3.36 -29.03
CA SER A 192 5.76 4.53 -29.87
C SER A 192 6.87 4.70 -30.91
N ARG A 193 7.06 3.68 -31.76
CA ARG A 193 7.43 3.96 -33.14
C ARG A 193 6.12 3.94 -33.91
N SER A 194 5.65 5.15 -34.22
CA SER A 194 4.66 5.37 -35.26
C SER A 194 5.14 4.61 -36.51
N THR A 195 4.47 3.51 -36.82
CA THR A 195 4.50 2.92 -38.16
C THR A 195 3.75 3.88 -39.06
N ALA A 196 4.43 4.91 -39.53
CA ALA A 196 4.00 5.62 -40.72
C ALA A 196 4.11 4.61 -41.88
N ALA A 197 2.94 4.29 -42.41
CA ALA A 197 2.66 3.38 -43.50
C ALA A 197 3.73 3.40 -44.61
N VAL A 198 4.20 2.19 -44.91
CA VAL A 198 4.66 1.80 -46.24
C VAL A 198 3.41 1.65 -47.12
N SER A 199 3.34 2.44 -48.18
CA SER A 199 2.51 2.31 -49.40
C SER A 199 3.11 3.33 -50.38
N ASP A 200 3.51 3.06 -51.62
CA ASP A 200 3.24 2.02 -52.62
C ASP A 200 4.48 2.00 -53.58
N GLY A 201 4.84 0.85 -54.17
CA GLY A 201 4.72 0.59 -55.63
C GLY A 201 5.55 1.52 -56.53
N ALA A 202 6.44 1.10 -57.43
CA ALA A 202 6.38 -0.07 -58.29
C ALA A 202 7.77 -0.38 -58.91
N VAL A 203 7.96 -1.65 -59.23
CA VAL A 203 9.02 -2.20 -60.07
C VAL A 203 8.64 -2.02 -61.54
N VAL A 204 9.51 -1.36 -62.32
CA VAL A 204 9.70 -1.47 -63.78
C VAL A 204 11.19 -1.14 -63.97
N GLY A 205 12.09 -1.93 -64.54
CA GLY A 205 12.00 -2.83 -65.68
C GLY A 205 13.05 -2.35 -66.70
N ASP A 206 14.10 -3.14 -66.88
CA ASP A 206 15.15 -3.21 -67.92
C ASP A 206 15.30 -2.12 -69.00
N GLY A 207 16.57 -1.83 -69.36
CA GLY A 207 16.91 -1.56 -70.76
C GLY A 207 18.01 -0.53 -71.07
N HIS A 208 19.22 -1.06 -71.30
CA HIS A 208 20.18 -0.68 -72.35
C HIS A 208 20.91 0.69 -72.39
N ARG A 209 22.25 0.52 -72.43
CA ARG A 209 23.33 1.31 -73.06
C ARG A 209 23.89 2.50 -72.31
#